data_AF-A0A6C0LNL4-F1
#
_entry.id   AF-A0A6C0LNL4-F1
#
_cell.length_a   1.000
_cell.length_b   1.000
_cell.length_c   1.000
_cell.angle_alpha   90.00
_cell.angle_beta   90.00
_cell.angle_gamma   90.00
#
_symmetry.space_group_name_H-M   'P 1'
#
loop_
_entity.id
_entity.type
_entity.pdbx_description
1 polymer ?
#
loop_
_entity_poly.entity_id
_entity_poly.type
_entity_poly.pdbx_seq_one_letter_code
_entity_poly.pdbx_strand_id
1 'polypeptide(L)'
;MSDIETKEWKPNDRELRLFEQEKMDLYKGTFVVCIVYGLSAFILLVVILFTEWGKEFIYDKFAPAVITYILGSLVIIIYLLNAIFSIKPRKVGTDFDSDSSLICPDFWRLETVTDANRTAMINNNLKADGKGTFIPSIVKETNANLQYRCVYDEKVYGTTKEVMEMKNALNPPNASPYMAGFLKKADATIHQQRDTKSTLKPDYIVKKPENIRAGTEELKKYAQFSGAYGTDIDSNNKIDSGTDLYTPKIAKAEYLVGGTGPANASAARTKYVADTPLICNVVYPQVLGVLDKDTKEKNEISCEYAKQCGVSWSSLKCK
;
A
#
# COMPACT_ATOMS: atom_id res chain seq x y z
N MET A 1 23.78 15.07 -23.85
CA MET A 1 24.68 14.41 -24.80
C MET A 1 25.69 13.55 -24.04
N SER A 2 25.55 12.22 -23.94
CA SER A 2 24.36 11.46 -24.35
C SER A 2 24.09 10.19 -23.53
N ASP A 3 22.84 9.90 -23.13
CA ASP A 3 21.70 10.79 -22.81
C ASP A 3 20.66 10.01 -21.96
N ILE A 4 19.60 10.67 -21.48
CA ILE A 4 18.53 10.06 -20.67
C ILE A 4 17.41 9.61 -21.61
N GLU A 5 17.34 8.31 -21.91
CA GLU A 5 16.14 7.72 -22.52
C GLU A 5 14.97 7.86 -21.54
N THR A 6 14.15 8.90 -21.74
CA THR A 6 12.82 8.96 -21.16
C THR A 6 11.99 7.85 -21.79
N LYS A 7 12.04 6.65 -21.20
CA LYS A 7 11.24 5.49 -21.62
C LYS A 7 9.79 5.92 -21.74
N GLU A 8 9.34 6.04 -22.98
CA GLU A 8 8.01 6.52 -23.32
C GLU A 8 7.00 5.57 -22.69
N TRP A 9 6.16 6.11 -21.80
CA TRP A 9 5.25 5.27 -21.03
C TRP A 9 4.17 4.71 -21.95
N LYS A 10 4.24 3.39 -22.15
CA LYS A 10 3.23 2.63 -22.88
C LYS A 10 2.17 2.12 -21.90
N PRO A 11 0.87 2.45 -22.07
CA PRO A 11 -0.20 1.96 -21.20
C PRO A 11 -0.27 0.42 -21.21
N ASN A 12 -0.62 -0.16 -20.07
CA ASN A 12 -0.95 -1.59 -19.96
C ASN A 12 -2.34 -1.87 -20.56
N ASP A 13 -2.61 -3.09 -21.03
CA ASP A 13 -3.89 -3.49 -21.67
C ASP A 13 -5.13 -3.15 -20.81
N ARG A 14 -4.98 -3.20 -19.48
CA ARG A 14 -6.02 -2.79 -18.54
C ARG A 14 -6.23 -1.27 -18.51
N GLU A 15 -5.15 -0.50 -18.46
CA GLU A 15 -5.22 0.98 -18.49
C GLU A 15 -5.81 1.45 -19.83
N LEU A 16 -5.45 0.78 -20.92
CA LEU A 16 -6.02 1.03 -22.24
C LEU A 16 -7.53 0.79 -22.26
N ARG A 17 -8.03 -0.33 -21.72
CA ARG A 17 -9.48 -0.60 -21.61
C ARG A 17 -10.23 0.41 -20.73
N LEU A 18 -9.63 0.83 -19.61
CA LEU A 18 -10.23 1.84 -18.73
C LEU A 18 -10.27 3.21 -19.41
N PHE A 19 -9.20 3.60 -20.10
CA PHE A 19 -9.13 4.80 -20.91
C PHE A 19 -10.13 4.78 -22.08
N GLU A 20 -10.27 3.64 -22.76
CA GLU A 20 -11.30 3.42 -23.79
C GLU A 20 -12.70 3.55 -23.19
N GLN A 21 -12.96 3.00 -22.00
CA GLN A 21 -14.25 3.12 -21.32
C GLN A 21 -14.56 4.58 -20.93
N GLU A 22 -13.63 5.30 -20.28
CA GLU A 22 -13.78 6.72 -19.94
C GLU A 22 -14.04 7.57 -21.18
N LYS A 23 -13.28 7.35 -22.25
CA LYS A 23 -13.45 8.02 -23.54
C LYS A 23 -14.80 7.71 -24.18
N MET A 24 -15.27 6.46 -24.11
CA MET A 24 -16.58 6.05 -24.61
C MET A 24 -17.73 6.65 -23.79
N ASP A 25 -17.58 6.79 -22.47
CA ASP A 25 -18.61 7.40 -21.62
C ASP A 25 -18.66 8.93 -21.80
N LEU A 26 -17.52 9.61 -21.99
CA LEU A 26 -17.50 11.02 -22.41
C LEU A 26 -18.10 11.23 -23.80
N TYR A 27 -17.85 10.30 -24.72
CA TYR A 27 -18.43 10.30 -26.07
C TYR A 27 -19.95 10.13 -26.02
N LYS A 28 -20.47 9.17 -25.23
CA LYS A 28 -21.91 9.01 -24.97
C LYS A 28 -22.52 10.27 -24.38
N GLY A 29 -21.87 10.90 -23.39
CA GLY A 29 -22.32 12.16 -22.80
C GLY A 29 -22.48 13.27 -23.84
N THR A 30 -21.44 13.48 -24.65
CA THR A 30 -21.46 14.48 -25.73
C THR A 30 -22.50 14.15 -26.81
N PHE A 31 -22.66 12.87 -27.18
CA PHE A 31 -23.68 12.40 -28.11
C PHE A 31 -25.11 12.68 -27.62
N VAL A 32 -25.41 12.39 -26.35
CA VAL A 32 -26.72 12.70 -25.73
C VAL A 32 -26.98 14.22 -25.74
N VAL A 33 -25.98 15.03 -25.38
CA VAL A 33 -26.09 16.49 -25.41
C VAL A 33 -26.40 17.00 -26.83
N CYS A 34 -25.69 16.50 -27.85
CA CYS A 34 -25.95 16.82 -29.26
C CYS A 34 -27.35 16.39 -29.72
N ILE A 35 -27.84 15.22 -29.29
CA ILE A 35 -29.22 14.76 -29.58
C ILE A 35 -30.26 15.70 -28.98
N VAL A 36 -30.09 16.11 -27.72
CA VAL A 36 -31.04 17.01 -27.05
C VAL A 36 -31.10 18.36 -27.78
N TYR A 37 -29.95 18.99 -28.05
CA TYR A 37 -29.89 20.26 -28.80
C TYR A 37 -30.42 20.13 -30.25
N GLY A 38 -30.12 19.01 -30.92
CA GLY A 38 -30.59 18.73 -32.27
C GLY A 38 -32.10 18.53 -32.37
N LEU A 39 -32.68 17.77 -31.43
CA LEU A 39 -34.14 17.56 -31.35
C LEU A 39 -34.90 18.84 -31.03
N SER A 40 -34.43 19.66 -30.09
CA SER A 40 -35.08 20.94 -29.79
C SER A 40 -34.99 21.94 -30.95
N ALA A 41 -33.86 21.96 -31.67
CA ALA A 41 -33.73 22.75 -32.90
C ALA A 41 -34.66 22.26 -34.02
N PHE A 42 -34.79 20.93 -34.18
CA PHE A 42 -35.72 20.33 -35.15
C PHE A 42 -37.19 20.66 -34.81
N ILE A 43 -37.59 20.55 -33.54
CA ILE A 43 -38.94 20.90 -33.08
C ILE A 43 -39.22 22.39 -33.32
N LEU A 44 -38.28 23.28 -33.02
CA LEU A 44 -38.41 24.72 -33.34
C LEU A 44 -38.60 24.96 -34.84
N LEU A 45 -37.83 24.28 -35.70
CA LEU A 45 -37.94 24.39 -37.15
C LEU A 45 -39.31 23.90 -37.64
N VAL A 46 -39.82 22.79 -37.12
CA VAL A 46 -41.18 22.28 -37.43
C VAL A 46 -42.24 23.30 -37.01
N VAL A 47 -42.16 23.89 -35.81
CA VAL A 47 -43.11 24.92 -35.35
C VAL A 47 -43.08 26.18 -36.24
N ILE A 48 -41.91 26.57 -36.75
CA ILE A 48 -41.78 27.72 -37.66
C ILE A 48 -42.38 27.43 -39.05
N LEU A 49 -42.19 26.21 -39.58
CA LEU A 49 -42.68 25.85 -40.92
C LEU A 49 -44.18 25.53 -40.97
N PHE A 50 -44.75 24.95 -39.91
CA PHE A 50 -46.13 24.43 -39.92
C PHE A 50 -47.14 25.30 -39.15
N THR A 51 -46.72 26.41 -38.53
CA THR A 51 -47.63 27.30 -37.78
C THR A 51 -47.35 28.78 -38.03
N GLU A 52 -48.36 29.51 -38.50
CA GLU A 52 -48.26 30.97 -38.76
C GLU A 52 -47.93 31.75 -37.48
N TRP A 53 -48.50 31.35 -36.34
CA TRP A 53 -48.15 31.88 -35.02
C TRP A 53 -46.67 31.68 -34.68
N GLY A 54 -46.08 30.53 -35.03
CA GLY A 54 -44.66 30.26 -34.82
C GLY A 54 -43.77 31.18 -35.65
N LYS A 55 -44.17 31.49 -36.89
CA LYS A 55 -43.46 32.40 -37.79
C LYS A 55 -43.49 33.84 -37.27
N GLU A 56 -44.67 34.40 -36.97
CA GLU A 56 -44.80 35.79 -36.50
C GLU A 56 -44.15 35.99 -35.12
N PHE A 57 -44.42 35.07 -34.17
CA PHE A 57 -43.93 35.22 -32.80
C PHE A 57 -42.40 35.04 -32.69
N ILE A 58 -41.80 34.11 -33.45
CA ILE A 58 -40.36 33.86 -33.37
C ILE A 58 -39.55 34.91 -34.14
N TYR A 59 -39.93 35.28 -35.38
CA TYR A 59 -39.14 36.23 -36.16
C TYR A 59 -39.21 37.66 -35.59
N ASP A 60 -40.38 38.14 -35.16
CA ASP A 60 -40.53 39.57 -34.77
C ASP A 60 -40.26 39.84 -33.28
N LYS A 61 -40.33 38.82 -32.39
CA LYS A 61 -40.13 39.02 -30.94
C LYS A 61 -38.97 38.22 -30.33
N PHE A 62 -38.65 37.03 -30.85
CA PHE A 62 -37.69 36.11 -30.22
C PHE A 62 -36.44 35.78 -31.05
N ALA A 63 -36.26 36.38 -32.23
CA ALA A 63 -35.07 36.19 -33.06
C ALA A 63 -33.74 36.39 -32.30
N PRO A 64 -33.56 37.40 -31.41
CA PRO A 64 -32.34 37.52 -30.61
C PRO A 64 -32.10 36.31 -29.70
N ALA A 65 -33.15 35.77 -29.08
CA ALA A 65 -33.07 34.60 -28.21
C ALA A 65 -32.69 33.34 -29.01
N VAL A 66 -33.30 33.12 -30.18
CA VAL A 66 -32.97 31.98 -31.06
C VAL A 66 -31.53 32.07 -31.58
N ILE A 67 -31.06 33.25 -31.98
CA ILE A 67 -29.67 33.45 -32.43
C ILE A 67 -28.69 33.15 -31.29
N THR A 68 -28.93 33.67 -30.08
CA THR A 68 -28.07 33.39 -28.92
C THR A 68 -28.07 31.91 -28.51
N TYR A 69 -29.21 31.22 -28.66
CA TYR A 69 -29.32 29.78 -28.41
C TYR A 69 -28.50 28.96 -29.42
N ILE A 70 -28.61 29.25 -30.71
CA ILE A 70 -27.81 28.58 -31.76
C ILE A 70 -26.32 28.83 -31.53
N LEU A 71 -25.92 30.09 -31.31
CA LEU A 71 -24.51 30.45 -31.12
C LEU A 71 -23.93 29.84 -29.84
N GLY A 72 -24.69 29.84 -28.74
CA GLY A 72 -24.32 29.19 -27.48
C GLY A 72 -24.16 27.67 -27.61
N SER A 73 -25.11 26.99 -28.28
CA SER A 73 -24.99 25.54 -28.51
C SER A 73 -23.77 25.17 -29.36
N LEU A 74 -23.43 25.99 -30.38
CA LEU A 74 -22.24 25.80 -31.22
C LEU A 74 -20.95 25.93 -30.40
N VAL A 75 -20.85 26.93 -29.51
CA VAL A 75 -19.70 27.09 -28.60
C VAL A 75 -19.56 25.91 -27.64
N ILE A 76 -20.66 25.41 -27.07
CA ILE A 76 -20.66 24.25 -26.16
C ILE A 76 -20.18 22.99 -26.88
N ILE A 77 -20.63 22.76 -28.13
CA ILE A 77 -20.19 21.60 -28.93
C ILE A 77 -18.68 21.67 -29.22
N ILE A 78 -18.16 22.83 -29.62
CA ILE A 78 -16.70 23.02 -29.83
C ILE A 78 -15.91 22.77 -28.53
N TYR A 79 -16.40 23.27 -27.39
CA TYR A 79 -15.78 23.04 -26.09
C TYR A 79 -15.71 21.55 -25.73
N LEU A 80 -16.82 20.81 -25.89
CA LEU A 80 -16.88 19.37 -25.60
C LEU A 80 -15.98 18.54 -26.52
N LEU A 81 -15.90 18.90 -27.81
CA LEU A 81 -14.96 18.27 -28.74
C LEU A 81 -13.50 18.47 -28.30
N ASN A 82 -13.12 19.70 -27.95
CA ASN A 82 -11.77 19.99 -27.43
C ASN A 82 -11.49 19.29 -26.10
N ALA A 83 -12.49 19.13 -25.23
CA ALA A 83 -12.36 18.33 -24.02
C ALA A 83 -12.05 16.86 -24.34
N ILE A 84 -12.76 16.24 -25.29
CA ILE A 84 -12.49 14.85 -25.73
C ILE A 84 -11.08 14.70 -26.32
N PHE A 85 -10.64 15.61 -27.19
CA PHE A 85 -9.32 15.52 -27.83
C PHE A 85 -8.14 15.86 -26.89
N SER A 86 -8.37 16.57 -25.79
CA SER A 86 -7.32 16.93 -24.82
C SER A 86 -7.13 15.91 -23.70
N ILE A 87 -8.00 14.88 -23.58
CA ILE A 87 -7.81 13.78 -22.63
C ILE A 87 -6.59 12.94 -23.04
N LYS A 88 -5.53 13.08 -22.25
CA LYS A 88 -4.36 12.20 -22.30
C LYS A 88 -4.56 11.02 -21.34
N PRO A 89 -4.09 9.80 -21.70
CA PRO A 89 -4.09 8.68 -20.78
C PRO A 89 -3.29 9.03 -19.52
N ARG A 90 -3.90 8.85 -18.36
CA ARG A 90 -3.25 8.96 -17.06
C ARG A 90 -2.78 7.58 -16.65
N LYS A 91 -1.70 7.50 -15.86
CA LYS A 91 -1.35 6.26 -15.16
C LYS A 91 -2.48 5.92 -14.21
N VAL A 92 -3.20 4.85 -14.50
CA VAL A 92 -4.23 4.34 -13.59
C VAL A 92 -3.51 3.35 -12.70
N GLY A 93 -3.37 3.72 -11.43
CA GLY A 93 -2.86 2.80 -10.43
C GLY A 93 -3.64 1.48 -10.49
N THR A 94 -2.96 0.38 -10.17
CA THR A 94 -3.57 -0.96 -10.21
C THR A 94 -4.70 -1.06 -9.17
N ASP A 95 -5.45 -2.18 -9.09
CA ASP A 95 -6.40 -2.35 -7.96
C ASP A 95 -5.74 -2.18 -6.58
N PHE A 96 -4.41 -2.36 -6.49
CA PHE A 96 -3.59 -2.14 -5.30
C PHE A 96 -3.16 -0.68 -5.06
N ASP A 97 -3.60 0.26 -5.91
CA ASP A 97 -3.57 1.71 -5.67
C ASP A 97 -4.96 2.23 -5.28
N SER A 98 -5.96 1.36 -5.08
CA SER A 98 -7.19 1.79 -4.43
C SER A 98 -6.91 2.13 -2.97
N ASP A 99 -7.34 3.32 -2.54
CA ASP A 99 -7.12 3.87 -1.19
C ASP A 99 -7.59 2.91 -0.07
N SER A 100 -8.51 1.99 -0.38
CA SER A 100 -8.98 0.93 0.51
C SER A 100 -7.89 -0.03 1.00
N SER A 101 -6.77 -0.14 0.27
CA SER A 101 -5.61 -0.97 0.63
C SER A 101 -4.46 -0.20 1.30
N LEU A 102 -4.58 1.13 1.39
CA LEU A 102 -3.56 2.05 1.91
C LEU A 102 -3.91 2.58 3.31
N ILE A 103 -4.81 1.90 4.03
CA ILE A 103 -5.29 2.39 5.31
C ILE A 103 -4.27 2.06 6.40
N CYS A 104 -3.75 3.08 7.09
CA CYS A 104 -2.87 2.90 8.25
C CYS A 104 -3.66 2.60 9.54
N PRO A 105 -3.00 2.02 10.56
CA PRO A 105 -3.54 1.97 11.91
C PRO A 105 -3.77 3.37 12.51
N ASP A 106 -4.57 3.44 13.57
CA ASP A 106 -5.01 4.71 14.14
C ASP A 106 -3.79 5.49 14.69
N PHE A 107 -3.68 6.78 14.36
CA PHE A 107 -2.55 7.65 14.73
C PHE A 107 -1.16 7.23 14.19
N TRP A 108 -1.11 6.46 13.10
CA TRP A 108 0.13 6.15 12.39
C TRP A 108 0.31 7.06 11.17
N ARG A 109 1.57 7.37 10.84
CA ARG A 109 1.96 8.16 9.68
C ARG A 109 2.29 7.25 8.49
N LEU A 110 1.76 7.60 7.32
CA LEU A 110 2.16 7.00 6.05
C LEU A 110 3.53 7.56 5.62
N GLU A 111 4.47 6.67 5.31
CA GLU A 111 5.81 7.00 4.81
C GLU A 111 6.11 6.27 3.50
N THR A 112 6.87 6.89 2.61
CA THR A 112 7.35 6.22 1.40
C THR A 112 8.45 5.21 1.70
N VAL A 113 8.39 4.06 1.04
CA VAL A 113 9.44 3.03 1.11
C VAL A 113 10.48 3.33 0.04
N THR A 114 11.75 3.45 0.45
CA THR A 114 12.87 3.68 -0.48
C THR A 114 13.03 2.51 -1.45
N ASP A 115 13.49 2.79 -2.67
CA ASP A 115 13.67 1.75 -3.69
C ASP A 115 14.71 0.68 -3.27
N ALA A 116 15.68 1.06 -2.44
CA ALA A 116 16.65 0.14 -1.84
C ALA A 116 15.97 -0.85 -0.87
N ASN A 117 15.13 -0.36 0.05
CA ASN A 117 14.34 -1.21 0.95
C ASN A 117 13.38 -2.11 0.16
N ARG A 118 12.66 -1.54 -0.82
CA ARG A 118 11.74 -2.29 -1.69
C ARG A 118 12.45 -3.42 -2.42
N THR A 119 13.61 -3.13 -3.01
CA THR A 119 14.44 -4.13 -3.71
C THR A 119 14.93 -5.22 -2.75
N ALA A 120 15.36 -4.85 -1.54
CA ALA A 120 15.79 -5.82 -0.53
C ALA A 120 14.65 -6.76 -0.08
N MET A 121 13.44 -6.23 0.09
CA MET A 121 12.24 -7.00 0.45
C MET A 121 11.77 -7.91 -0.70
N ILE A 122 11.73 -7.40 -1.94
CA ILE A 122 11.39 -8.20 -3.13
C ILE A 122 12.41 -9.32 -3.35
N ASN A 123 13.70 -9.05 -3.20
CA ASN A 123 14.75 -10.08 -3.31
C ASN A 123 14.64 -11.10 -2.17
N ASN A 124 14.29 -10.68 -0.95
CA ASN A 124 14.02 -11.62 0.16
C ASN A 124 12.69 -12.38 -0.01
N ASN A 125 11.74 -11.91 -0.84
CA ASN A 125 10.51 -12.65 -1.07
C ASN A 125 10.80 -14.02 -1.73
N LEU A 126 11.94 -14.17 -2.41
CA LEU A 126 12.41 -15.44 -2.96
C LEU A 126 12.79 -16.42 -1.83
N LYS A 127 12.23 -17.63 -1.88
CA LYS A 127 12.63 -18.73 -1.00
C LYS A 127 14.07 -19.13 -1.28
N ALA A 128 14.74 -19.68 -0.26
CA ALA A 128 16.14 -20.09 -0.34
C ALA A 128 16.44 -21.17 -1.39
N ASP A 129 15.43 -21.94 -1.83
CA ASP A 129 15.56 -22.93 -2.90
C ASP A 129 15.55 -22.32 -4.32
N GLY A 130 15.29 -21.01 -4.43
CA GLY A 130 15.16 -20.28 -5.70
C GLY A 130 13.93 -20.66 -6.53
N LYS A 131 13.01 -21.47 -6.01
CA LYS A 131 11.89 -22.08 -6.77
C LYS A 131 10.50 -21.60 -6.36
N GLY A 132 10.41 -20.70 -5.37
CA GLY A 132 9.14 -20.07 -5.01
C GLY A 132 9.36 -18.79 -4.22
N THR A 133 8.27 -18.17 -3.77
CA THR A 133 8.29 -16.98 -2.90
C THR A 133 7.48 -17.18 -1.63
N PHE A 134 7.68 -16.33 -0.62
CA PHE A 134 6.84 -16.29 0.57
C PHE A 134 5.41 -15.83 0.21
N ILE A 135 5.31 -14.80 -0.62
CA ILE A 135 4.06 -14.25 -1.12
C ILE A 135 4.09 -14.29 -2.67
N PRO A 136 3.47 -15.30 -3.32
CA PRO A 136 3.45 -15.48 -4.79
C PRO A 136 2.96 -14.27 -5.59
N SER A 137 2.00 -13.52 -5.06
CA SER A 137 1.41 -12.35 -5.71
C SER A 137 2.36 -11.14 -5.81
N ILE A 138 3.49 -11.16 -5.11
CA ILE A 138 4.46 -10.06 -5.06
C ILE A 138 5.72 -10.46 -5.84
N VAL A 139 5.82 -10.04 -7.11
CA VAL A 139 7.00 -10.32 -7.96
C VAL A 139 7.68 -9.03 -8.42
N LYS A 140 8.97 -9.16 -8.79
CA LYS A 140 9.85 -8.05 -9.18
C LYS A 140 9.33 -7.21 -10.35
N GLU A 141 8.55 -7.82 -11.22
CA GLU A 141 8.00 -7.19 -12.43
C GLU A 141 6.66 -6.48 -12.18
N THR A 142 5.86 -6.96 -11.23
CA THR A 142 4.54 -6.35 -10.93
C THR A 142 4.61 -5.25 -9.88
N ASN A 143 5.72 -5.11 -9.14
CA ASN A 143 5.90 -4.09 -8.10
C ASN A 143 4.64 -3.94 -7.22
N ALA A 144 4.01 -5.05 -6.82
CA ALA A 144 2.80 -5.06 -6.00
C ALA A 144 2.97 -4.05 -4.87
N ASN A 145 2.11 -3.01 -4.86
CA ASN A 145 2.53 -1.67 -4.45
C ASN A 145 3.20 -1.65 -3.06
N LEU A 146 4.53 -1.57 -3.07
CA LEU A 146 5.39 -1.37 -1.90
C LEU A 146 5.87 0.07 -1.91
N GLN A 147 4.96 0.99 -2.24
CA GLN A 147 5.25 2.41 -2.33
C GLN A 147 5.28 3.01 -0.93
N TYR A 148 4.45 2.49 -0.03
CA TYR A 148 4.26 3.03 1.32
C TYR A 148 4.34 1.97 2.42
N ARG A 149 4.65 2.45 3.61
CA ARG A 149 4.55 1.77 4.90
C ARG A 149 3.90 2.71 5.89
N CYS A 150 3.23 2.19 6.90
CA CYS A 150 2.78 2.98 8.03
C CYS A 150 3.77 2.80 9.18
N VAL A 151 4.14 3.90 9.82
CA VAL A 151 5.00 3.94 11.02
C VAL A 151 4.24 4.70 12.11
N TYR A 152 4.34 4.24 13.35
CA TYR A 152 3.77 4.95 14.50
C TYR A 152 4.29 6.41 14.58
N ASP A 153 3.44 7.36 14.98
CA ASP A 153 3.90 8.75 15.19
C ASP A 153 4.50 8.93 16.60
N GLU A 154 5.81 9.17 16.67
CA GLU A 154 6.51 9.49 17.92
C GLU A 154 5.91 10.68 18.68
N LYS A 155 5.26 11.62 17.99
CA LYS A 155 4.60 12.78 18.64
C LYS A 155 3.32 12.40 19.39
N VAL A 156 2.72 11.27 19.06
CA VAL A 156 1.48 10.77 19.70
C VAL A 156 1.81 9.72 20.74
N TYR A 157 2.69 8.77 20.40
CA TYR A 157 2.96 7.59 21.22
C TYR A 157 4.21 7.72 22.12
N GLY A 158 5.06 8.72 21.92
CA GLY A 158 6.40 8.79 22.51
C GLY A 158 7.41 7.99 21.70
N THR A 159 8.63 7.82 22.22
CA THR A 159 9.73 7.15 21.49
C THR A 159 9.58 5.63 21.45
N THR A 160 10.25 4.95 20.50
CA THR A 160 10.19 3.48 20.36
C THR A 160 10.43 2.73 21.68
N LYS A 161 11.32 3.27 22.53
CA LYS A 161 11.65 2.69 23.85
C LYS A 161 10.46 2.78 24.81
N GLU A 162 9.89 3.98 24.97
CA GLU A 162 8.74 4.23 25.87
C GLU A 162 7.51 3.43 25.43
N VAL A 163 7.25 3.34 24.11
CA VAL A 163 6.16 2.54 23.55
C VAL A 163 6.35 1.05 23.83
N MET A 164 7.57 0.54 23.70
CA MET A 164 7.89 -0.86 24.01
C MET A 164 7.76 -1.16 25.51
N GLU A 165 8.24 -0.26 26.38
CA GLU A 165 8.13 -0.39 27.84
C GLU A 165 6.65 -0.36 28.29
N MET A 166 5.85 0.58 27.77
CA MET A 166 4.41 0.63 27.98
C MET A 166 3.72 -0.66 27.49
N LYS A 167 4.01 -1.10 26.27
CA LYS A 167 3.43 -2.34 25.71
C LYS A 167 3.79 -3.57 26.53
N ASN A 168 4.99 -3.64 27.10
CA ASN A 168 5.40 -4.72 28.01
C ASN A 168 4.71 -4.62 29.38
N ALA A 169 4.54 -3.42 29.94
CA ALA A 169 3.81 -3.21 31.19
C ALA A 169 2.32 -3.57 31.10
N LEU A 170 1.72 -3.43 29.91
CA LEU A 170 0.34 -3.83 29.60
C LEU A 170 0.23 -5.28 29.07
N ASN A 171 1.34 -5.98 28.88
CA ASN A 171 1.32 -7.33 28.31
C ASN A 171 0.86 -8.35 29.38
N PRO A 172 -0.03 -9.31 29.04
CA PRO A 172 -0.43 -10.36 29.97
C PRO A 172 0.79 -11.15 30.49
N PRO A 173 0.80 -11.64 31.76
CA PRO A 173 1.96 -12.32 32.35
C PRO A 173 2.47 -13.55 31.58
N ASN A 174 1.61 -14.18 30.78
CA ASN A 174 1.91 -15.37 29.98
C ASN A 174 2.07 -15.08 28.47
N ALA A 175 1.95 -13.82 28.05
CA ALA A 175 2.06 -13.42 26.64
C ALA A 175 3.53 -13.22 26.23
N SER A 176 3.82 -13.33 24.93
CA SER A 176 5.19 -13.10 24.45
C SER A 176 5.57 -11.62 24.62
N PRO A 177 6.73 -11.29 25.23
CA PRO A 177 7.12 -9.89 25.43
C PRO A 177 7.48 -9.21 24.10
N TYR A 178 7.31 -7.89 24.07
CA TYR A 178 7.84 -7.02 23.04
C TYR A 178 9.34 -6.82 23.26
N MET A 179 10.09 -6.82 22.17
CA MET A 179 11.55 -6.86 22.14
C MET A 179 12.09 -5.71 21.29
N ALA A 180 13.27 -5.22 21.67
CA ALA A 180 14.00 -4.22 20.92
C ALA A 180 14.63 -4.84 19.67
N GLY A 181 14.34 -4.27 18.49
CA GLY A 181 14.98 -4.60 17.22
C GLY A 181 15.79 -3.42 16.68
N PHE A 182 16.92 -3.72 16.04
CA PHE A 182 17.87 -2.72 15.53
C PHE A 182 18.24 -3.00 14.07
N LEU A 183 18.62 -1.94 13.34
CA LEU A 183 19.18 -2.03 11.99
C LEU A 183 20.61 -2.55 11.99
N LYS A 184 21.39 -2.28 13.04
CA LYS A 184 22.80 -2.69 13.17
C LYS A 184 22.98 -3.73 14.25
N LYS A 185 23.78 -4.76 13.96
CA LYS A 185 24.14 -5.81 14.92
C LYS A 185 24.86 -5.26 16.15
N ALA A 186 25.76 -4.28 15.96
CA ALA A 186 26.48 -3.63 17.06
C ALA A 186 25.52 -2.99 18.08
N ASP A 187 24.50 -2.26 17.61
CA ASP A 187 23.54 -1.56 18.47
C ASP A 187 22.68 -2.58 19.25
N ALA A 188 22.26 -3.68 18.61
CA ALA A 188 21.58 -4.79 19.28
C ALA A 188 22.45 -5.44 20.38
N THR A 189 23.74 -5.68 20.10
CA THR A 189 24.69 -6.24 21.07
C THR A 189 24.93 -5.29 22.25
N ILE A 190 25.10 -3.99 22.00
CA ILE A 190 25.30 -2.98 23.05
C ILE A 190 24.03 -2.87 23.92
N HIS A 191 22.84 -2.89 23.31
CA HIS A 191 21.58 -2.85 24.05
C HIS A 191 21.41 -4.09 24.95
N GLN A 192 21.74 -5.29 24.45
CA GLN A 192 21.72 -6.53 25.24
C GLN A 192 22.71 -6.48 26.42
N GLN A 193 23.95 -6.00 26.21
CA GLN A 193 24.99 -5.99 27.25
C GLN A 193 24.74 -4.94 28.35
N ARG A 194 23.98 -3.87 28.07
CA ARG A 194 23.74 -2.74 28.98
C ARG A 194 22.31 -2.69 29.52
N ASP A 195 21.72 -3.86 29.76
CA ASP A 195 20.30 -4.07 30.07
C ASP A 195 19.67 -3.00 31.00
N THR A 196 18.43 -2.60 30.69
CA THR A 196 17.62 -1.48 31.23
C THR A 196 18.23 -0.07 31.16
N LYS A 197 19.57 0.07 31.22
CA LYS A 197 20.29 1.36 31.26
C LYS A 197 20.82 1.83 29.90
N SER A 198 20.59 1.07 28.83
CA SER A 198 20.93 1.52 27.48
C SER A 198 20.14 2.77 27.09
N THR A 199 20.86 3.78 26.62
CA THR A 199 20.32 5.01 26.02
C THR A 199 20.03 4.85 24.53
N LEU A 200 20.40 3.73 23.92
CA LEU A 200 20.06 3.41 22.53
C LEU A 200 18.55 3.21 22.41
N LYS A 201 17.93 3.96 21.50
CA LYS A 201 16.54 3.75 21.08
C LYS A 201 16.49 2.61 20.06
N PRO A 202 15.56 1.64 20.18
CA PRO A 202 15.37 0.64 19.15
C PRO A 202 14.76 1.24 17.88
N ASP A 203 15.17 0.72 16.72
CA ASP A 203 14.56 1.04 15.42
C ASP A 203 13.20 0.35 15.26
N TYR A 204 13.07 -0.85 15.84
CA TYR A 204 11.88 -1.70 15.73
C TYR A 204 11.39 -2.18 17.09
N ILE A 205 10.07 -2.26 17.24
CA ILE A 205 9.42 -3.04 18.30
C ILE A 205 9.03 -4.37 17.67
N VAL A 206 9.48 -5.47 18.25
CA VAL A 206 9.32 -6.80 17.66
C VAL A 206 8.69 -7.75 18.67
N LYS A 207 7.68 -8.54 18.27
CA LYS A 207 7.01 -9.52 19.15
C LYS A 207 6.95 -10.88 18.48
N LYS A 208 7.16 -11.95 19.25
CA LYS A 208 6.92 -13.32 18.77
C LYS A 208 5.41 -13.52 18.53
N PRO A 209 4.95 -13.96 17.35
CA PRO A 209 3.56 -14.33 17.14
C PRO A 209 3.19 -15.50 18.06
N GLU A 210 2.05 -15.36 18.74
CA GLU A 210 1.45 -16.42 19.53
C GLU A 210 0.64 -17.33 18.60
N ASN A 211 0.79 -18.66 18.73
CA ASN A 211 0.10 -19.66 17.88
C ASN A 211 -1.42 -19.67 18.16
N ILE A 212 -2.14 -18.71 17.59
CA ILE A 212 -3.55 -18.46 17.85
C ILE A 212 -4.30 -18.44 16.50
N ARG A 213 -4.82 -19.62 16.10
CA ARG A 213 -5.76 -19.88 14.98
C ARG A 213 -5.17 -19.88 13.56
N ALA A 214 -6.04 -20.23 12.61
CA ALA A 214 -5.80 -20.14 11.17
C ALA A 214 -5.45 -18.69 10.77
N GLY A 215 -4.64 -18.54 9.71
CA GLY A 215 -4.04 -17.26 9.33
C GLY A 215 -2.61 -17.04 9.86
N THR A 216 -2.20 -17.76 10.91
CA THR A 216 -0.83 -17.69 11.48
C THR A 216 0.27 -17.94 10.43
N GLU A 217 0.07 -18.83 9.46
CA GLU A 217 1.06 -19.08 8.39
C GLU A 217 1.16 -17.94 7.36
N GLU A 218 0.06 -17.28 7.02
CA GLU A 218 0.10 -16.07 6.19
C GLU A 218 0.73 -14.89 6.95
N LEU A 219 0.49 -14.79 8.25
CA LEU A 219 1.12 -13.82 9.13
C LEU A 219 2.64 -14.07 9.29
N LYS A 220 3.09 -15.33 9.27
CA LYS A 220 4.52 -15.69 9.19
C LYS A 220 5.14 -15.29 7.85
N LYS A 221 4.46 -15.56 6.73
CA LYS A 221 4.91 -15.09 5.39
C LYS A 221 5.00 -13.57 5.35
N TYR A 222 4.02 -12.85 5.91
CA TYR A 222 4.07 -11.40 6.09
C TYR A 222 5.28 -10.97 6.91
N ALA A 223 5.57 -11.61 8.04
CA ALA A 223 6.73 -11.29 8.87
C ALA A 223 8.06 -11.54 8.13
N GLN A 224 8.22 -12.71 7.49
CA GLN A 224 9.38 -13.06 6.65
C GLN A 224 9.61 -12.04 5.53
N PHE A 225 8.54 -11.60 4.89
CA PHE A 225 8.59 -10.57 3.87
C PHE A 225 8.93 -9.18 4.43
N SER A 226 8.18 -8.70 5.43
CA SER A 226 8.27 -7.33 5.98
C SER A 226 9.55 -7.07 6.77
N GLY A 227 10.08 -8.09 7.46
CA GLY A 227 11.36 -8.05 8.17
C GLY A 227 12.55 -8.59 7.38
N ALA A 228 12.38 -8.93 6.10
CA ALA A 228 13.44 -9.49 5.25
C ALA A 228 14.16 -10.71 5.86
N TYR A 229 13.43 -11.58 6.57
CA TYR A 229 13.96 -12.80 7.17
C TYR A 229 14.05 -13.92 6.11
N GLY A 230 15.22 -14.55 5.98
CA GLY A 230 15.40 -15.74 5.15
C GLY A 230 15.05 -17.04 5.90
N THR A 231 14.63 -18.08 5.18
CA THR A 231 14.38 -19.44 5.75
C THR A 231 15.63 -20.29 5.94
N ASP A 232 16.72 -19.93 5.27
CA ASP A 232 17.96 -20.71 5.33
C ASP A 232 18.85 -20.24 6.49
N ILE A 233 19.49 -21.20 7.14
CA ILE A 233 20.42 -20.98 8.24
C ILE A 233 21.78 -20.53 7.70
N ASP A 234 22.19 -20.97 6.50
CA ASP A 234 23.60 -20.89 6.09
C ASP A 234 23.94 -19.99 4.89
N SER A 235 23.04 -19.76 3.90
CA SER A 235 23.36 -18.93 2.72
C SER A 235 22.77 -17.49 2.73
N ASN A 236 21.60 -17.29 3.31
CA ASN A 236 20.84 -16.02 3.19
C ASN A 236 20.43 -15.41 4.54
N ASN A 237 20.98 -15.88 5.66
CA ASN A 237 20.58 -15.44 6.99
C ASN A 237 21.15 -14.05 7.36
N LYS A 238 20.40 -13.00 7.02
CA LYS A 238 20.75 -11.60 7.27
C LYS A 238 20.68 -11.15 8.73
N ILE A 239 20.10 -11.96 9.63
CA ILE A 239 19.91 -11.62 11.05
C ILE A 239 21.27 -11.39 11.74
N ASP A 240 22.29 -12.16 11.35
CA ASP A 240 23.65 -12.07 11.90
C ASP A 240 24.58 -11.15 11.09
N SER A 241 24.11 -10.56 9.99
CA SER A 241 24.93 -9.72 9.11
C SER A 241 25.22 -8.34 9.71
N GLY A 242 26.47 -7.91 9.62
CA GLY A 242 26.89 -6.54 9.92
C GLY A 242 26.67 -5.55 8.78
N THR A 243 26.36 -6.02 7.57
CA THR A 243 26.23 -5.21 6.35
C THR A 243 24.80 -5.10 5.81
N ASP A 244 23.90 -6.01 6.19
CA ASP A 244 22.48 -5.87 5.84
C ASP A 244 21.84 -4.76 6.68
N LEU A 245 21.10 -3.86 6.03
CA LEU A 245 20.47 -2.69 6.66
C LEU A 245 18.93 -2.75 6.63
N TYR A 246 18.35 -3.94 6.43
CA TYR A 246 16.91 -4.10 6.17
C TYR A 246 16.24 -5.15 7.07
N THR A 247 17.03 -6.07 7.61
CA THR A 247 16.59 -7.15 8.49
C THR A 247 16.72 -6.72 9.96
N PRO A 248 15.66 -6.73 10.79
CA PRO A 248 15.77 -6.41 12.22
C PRO A 248 16.64 -7.40 13.03
N LYS A 249 17.64 -6.87 13.73
CA LYS A 249 18.47 -7.61 14.70
C LYS A 249 17.86 -7.45 16.10
N ILE A 250 17.30 -8.52 16.65
CA ILE A 250 16.54 -8.48 17.92
C ILE A 250 17.49 -8.60 19.12
N ALA A 251 17.50 -7.60 19.99
CA ALA A 251 18.33 -7.54 21.20
C ALA A 251 17.72 -8.33 22.38
N LYS A 252 17.38 -9.61 22.20
CA LYS A 252 16.95 -10.51 23.29
C LYS A 252 17.87 -11.71 23.40
N ALA A 253 18.41 -11.96 24.60
CA ALA A 253 19.43 -12.97 24.86
C ALA A 253 19.05 -14.40 24.41
N GLU A 254 17.77 -14.77 24.49
CA GLU A 254 17.27 -16.08 24.03
C GLU A 254 17.36 -16.31 22.50
N TYR A 255 17.43 -15.25 21.70
CA TYR A 255 17.64 -15.29 20.24
C TYR A 255 19.07 -14.93 19.85
N LEU A 256 19.94 -14.59 20.82
CA LEU A 256 21.29 -14.07 20.62
C LEU A 256 22.32 -14.78 21.53
N VAL A 257 22.07 -16.04 21.92
CA VAL A 257 22.78 -16.72 23.02
C VAL A 257 24.30 -16.58 22.88
N GLY A 258 24.88 -15.72 23.72
CA GLY A 258 26.30 -15.40 23.73
C GLY A 258 26.97 -15.97 24.97
N GLY A 259 28.04 -16.72 24.76
CA GLY A 259 29.06 -16.99 25.77
C GLY A 259 30.42 -16.51 25.25
N THR A 260 31.45 -16.49 26.09
CA THR A 260 32.85 -16.20 25.71
C THR A 260 33.52 -17.39 24.99
N GLY A 261 32.77 -18.01 24.09
CA GLY A 261 33.06 -19.21 23.31
C GLY A 261 31.85 -19.52 22.41
N PRO A 262 31.97 -20.34 21.36
CA PRO A 262 30.93 -20.50 20.33
C PRO A 262 29.70 -21.30 20.83
N ALA A 263 28.85 -20.66 21.62
CA ALA A 263 27.51 -21.16 21.93
C ALA A 263 26.60 -21.02 20.71
N ASN A 264 26.54 -22.07 19.87
CA ASN A 264 25.63 -22.31 18.75
C ASN A 264 24.79 -21.11 18.25
N ALA A 265 25.42 -20.17 17.53
CA ALA A 265 24.71 -19.17 16.72
C ALA A 265 23.72 -19.82 15.72
N SER A 266 23.95 -21.07 15.34
CA SER A 266 22.98 -21.89 14.61
C SER A 266 21.66 -22.09 15.37
N ALA A 267 21.69 -22.42 16.66
CA ALA A 267 20.46 -22.63 17.46
C ALA A 267 19.66 -21.33 17.67
N ALA A 268 20.37 -20.22 17.88
CA ALA A 268 19.81 -18.88 17.94
C ALA A 268 19.07 -18.51 16.64
N ARG A 269 19.73 -18.70 15.49
CA ARG A 269 19.13 -18.51 14.14
C ARG A 269 17.94 -19.45 13.90
N THR A 270 18.05 -20.73 14.25
CA THR A 270 16.95 -21.71 14.13
C THR A 270 15.72 -21.27 14.92
N LYS A 271 15.89 -20.81 16.18
CA LYS A 271 14.78 -20.32 17.00
C LYS A 271 14.16 -19.05 16.41
N TYR A 272 14.97 -18.13 15.87
CA TYR A 272 14.46 -16.92 15.21
C TYR A 272 13.61 -17.28 13.97
N VAL A 273 14.11 -18.15 13.09
CA VAL A 273 13.38 -18.58 11.89
C VAL A 273 12.11 -19.35 12.26
N ALA A 274 12.17 -20.25 13.24
CA ALA A 274 10.99 -21.00 13.71
C ALA A 274 9.92 -20.09 14.34
N ASP A 275 10.33 -19.10 15.13
CA ASP A 275 9.42 -18.18 15.80
C ASP A 275 8.90 -17.07 14.88
N THR A 276 9.62 -16.73 13.80
CA THR A 276 9.26 -15.74 12.77
C THR A 276 8.62 -14.46 13.38
N PRO A 277 9.41 -13.65 14.10
CA PRO A 277 8.90 -12.58 14.95
C PRO A 277 8.37 -11.38 14.13
N LEU A 278 7.25 -10.79 14.57
CA LEU A 278 6.54 -9.69 13.91
C LEU A 278 7.12 -8.33 14.30
N ILE A 279 7.33 -7.46 13.32
CA ILE A 279 7.55 -6.02 13.56
C ILE A 279 6.20 -5.38 13.90
N CYS A 280 6.12 -4.65 15.00
CA CYS A 280 4.88 -4.10 15.57
C CYS A 280 4.83 -2.56 15.62
N ASN A 281 5.86 -1.87 15.12
CA ASN A 281 5.89 -0.40 14.97
C ASN A 281 5.97 0.07 13.50
N VAL A 282 6.02 -0.86 12.56
CA VAL A 282 6.02 -0.62 11.10
C VAL A 282 5.12 -1.67 10.45
N VAL A 283 4.18 -1.25 9.61
CA VAL A 283 3.28 -2.14 8.87
C VAL A 283 3.24 -1.80 7.39
N TYR A 284 3.13 -2.80 6.53
CA TYR A 284 2.99 -2.65 5.08
C TYR A 284 1.54 -3.01 4.69
N PRO A 285 0.59 -2.05 4.70
CA PRO A 285 -0.85 -2.35 4.57
C PRO A 285 -1.18 -2.98 3.22
N GLN A 286 -0.48 -2.57 2.15
CA GLN A 286 -0.66 -3.10 0.80
C GLN A 286 -0.24 -4.59 0.70
N VAL A 287 0.69 -5.05 1.54
CA VAL A 287 1.10 -6.48 1.63
C VAL A 287 0.05 -7.29 2.39
N LEU A 288 -0.47 -6.75 3.49
CA LEU A 288 -1.55 -7.40 4.24
C LEU A 288 -2.82 -7.49 3.38
N GLY A 289 -3.17 -6.44 2.63
CA GLY A 289 -4.29 -6.45 1.68
C GLY A 289 -4.14 -7.49 0.55
N VAL A 290 -2.91 -7.81 0.13
CA VAL A 290 -2.63 -8.92 -0.81
C VAL A 290 -2.97 -10.28 -0.17
N LEU A 291 -2.59 -10.49 1.09
CA LEU A 291 -2.85 -11.74 1.82
C LEU A 291 -4.32 -11.87 2.23
N ASP A 292 -4.96 -10.75 2.57
CA ASP A 292 -6.36 -10.67 2.96
C ASP A 292 -7.33 -10.89 1.79
N LYS A 293 -6.90 -10.63 0.55
CA LYS A 293 -7.75 -10.70 -0.65
C LYS A 293 -8.54 -12.03 -0.77
N ASP A 294 -7.90 -13.13 -0.40
CA ASP A 294 -8.44 -14.49 -0.53
C ASP A 294 -9.07 -15.00 0.79
N THR A 295 -9.08 -14.18 1.85
CA THR A 295 -9.78 -14.46 3.12
C THR A 295 -11.28 -14.15 3.00
N LYS A 296 -12.09 -14.71 3.91
CA LYS A 296 -13.56 -14.62 3.85
C LYS A 296 -14.04 -13.21 4.18
N GLU A 297 -13.43 -12.54 5.16
CA GLU A 297 -13.80 -11.18 5.58
C GLU A 297 -12.93 -10.07 4.96
N LYS A 298 -11.89 -10.44 4.19
CA LYS A 298 -10.96 -9.53 3.49
C LYS A 298 -10.16 -8.59 4.39
N ASN A 299 -9.96 -9.01 5.64
CA ASN A 299 -9.23 -8.27 6.69
C ASN A 299 -8.64 -9.20 7.76
N GLU A 300 -8.74 -10.53 7.64
CA GLU A 300 -8.47 -11.49 8.72
C GLU A 300 -7.00 -11.48 9.16
N ILE A 301 -6.06 -11.39 8.21
CA ILE A 301 -4.61 -11.32 8.47
C ILE A 301 -4.24 -9.93 9.02
N SER A 302 -4.81 -8.85 8.49
CA SER A 302 -4.64 -7.50 9.07
C SER A 302 -5.15 -7.42 10.51
N CYS A 303 -6.28 -8.05 10.80
CA CYS A 303 -6.87 -8.10 12.13
C CYS A 303 -6.04 -8.96 13.11
N GLU A 304 -5.55 -10.13 12.69
CA GLU A 304 -4.66 -10.93 13.55
C GLU A 304 -3.31 -10.23 13.77
N TYR A 305 -2.76 -9.53 12.76
CA TYR A 305 -1.59 -8.64 12.95
C TYR A 305 -1.86 -7.56 14.02
N ALA A 306 -2.98 -6.83 13.89
CA ALA A 306 -3.36 -5.78 14.84
C ALA A 306 -3.51 -6.31 16.26
N LYS A 307 -4.12 -7.48 16.42
CA LYS A 307 -4.29 -8.20 17.69
C LYS A 307 -2.96 -8.65 18.29
N GLN A 308 -2.11 -9.32 17.51
CA GLN A 308 -0.81 -9.83 17.97
C GLN A 308 0.10 -8.70 18.46
N CYS A 309 0.18 -7.61 17.69
CA CYS A 309 1.00 -6.44 17.99
C CYS A 309 0.34 -5.42 18.95
N GLY A 310 -0.91 -5.62 19.35
CA GLY A 310 -1.67 -4.71 20.22
C GLY A 310 -1.79 -3.30 19.63
N VAL A 311 -2.27 -3.20 18.39
CA VAL A 311 -2.38 -1.96 17.61
C VAL A 311 -3.86 -1.65 17.38
N SER A 312 -4.28 -0.41 17.63
CA SER A 312 -5.63 0.06 17.27
C SER A 312 -5.70 0.31 15.77
N TRP A 313 -6.69 -0.28 15.11
CA TRP A 313 -6.89 -0.14 13.66
C TRP A 313 -8.39 -0.12 13.34
N SER A 314 -9.05 0.96 13.77
CA SER A 314 -10.51 1.14 13.76
C SER A 314 -11.17 0.87 12.39
N SER A 315 -10.47 1.21 11.31
CA SER A 315 -10.95 1.04 9.92
C SER A 315 -11.17 -0.42 9.51
N LEU A 316 -10.42 -1.37 10.07
CA LEU A 316 -10.51 -2.79 9.70
C LEU A 316 -11.83 -3.44 10.16
N LYS A 317 -12.51 -2.86 11.17
CA LYS A 317 -13.74 -3.42 11.77
C LYS A 317 -13.61 -4.89 12.17
N CYS A 318 -12.46 -5.24 12.77
CA CYS A 318 -12.19 -6.57 13.29
C CYS A 318 -13.28 -7.03 14.27
N LYS A 319 -13.64 -8.31 14.22
CA LYS A 319 -14.66 -8.95 15.08
C LYS A 319 -14.05 -9.81 16.18
#